data_AF-A0A3C0PIW3-F1
#
_entry.id   AF-A0A3C0PIW3-F1
#
_cell.length_a   1.000
_cell.length_b   1.000
_cell.length_c   1.000
_cell.angle_alpha   90.00
_cell.angle_beta   90.00
_cell.angle_gamma   90.00
#
_symmetry.space_group_name_H-M   'P 1'
#
loop_
_entity.id
_entity.type
_entity.pdbx_description
1 polymer ?
#
loop_
_entity_poly.entity_id
_entity_poly.type
_entity_poly.pdbx_seq_one_letter_code
_entity_poly.pdbx_strand_id
1 'polypeptide(L)' 'MKRTNIVIDEKLVEKGKKVTGLKTNKSVVDFALKELIRHSNQKRILELLNNDRDFSVIAQYTQLKIVA' A
#
# COMPACT_ATOMS: atom_id res chain seq x y z
N MET A 1 2.56 13.05 -17.70
CA MET A 1 1.89 13.17 -16.38
C MET A 1 0.90 14.33 -16.42
N LYS A 2 -0.29 14.18 -15.82
CA LYS A 2 -1.32 15.23 -15.71
C LYS A 2 -1.22 15.90 -14.33
N ARG A 3 -1.35 17.23 -14.25
CA ARG A 3 -1.46 17.96 -12.97
C ARG A 3 -2.91 17.92 -12.51
N THR A 4 -3.13 17.55 -11.26
CA THR A 4 -4.46 17.48 -10.65
C THR A 4 -4.38 18.06 -9.25
N ASN A 5 -5.32 18.94 -8.90
CA ASN A 5 -5.47 19.41 -7.52
C ASN A 5 -6.36 18.43 -6.77
N ILE A 6 -5.84 17.87 -5.68
CA ILE A 6 -6.55 16.94 -4.81
C ILE A 6 -6.36 17.37 -3.36
N VAL A 7 -7.42 17.23 -2.56
CA VAL A 7 -7.35 17.47 -1.12
C VAL A 7 -6.81 16.20 -0.46
N ILE A 8 -5.73 16.33 0.30
CA ILE A 8 -5.07 15.23 1.01
C ILE A 8 -4.72 15.72 2.42
N ASP A 9 -4.78 14.81 3.40
CA ASP A 9 -4.30 15.07 4.74
C ASP A 9 -2.77 15.27 4.75
N GLU A 10 -2.32 16.48 5.10
CA GLU A 10 -0.92 16.82 5.21
C GLU A 10 -0.17 15.97 6.24
N LYS A 11 -0.83 15.59 7.35
CA LYS A 11 -0.21 14.76 8.38
C LYS A 11 0.12 13.38 7.84
N LEU A 12 -0.75 12.84 6.98
CA LEU A 12 -0.54 11.55 6.34
C LEU A 12 0.64 11.61 5.35
N VAL A 13 0.71 12.67 4.55
CA VAL A 13 1.81 12.86 3.61
C VAL A 13 3.13 13.02 4.34
N GLU A 14 3.14 13.78 5.44
CA GLU A 14 4.36 14.01 6.21
C GLU A 14 4.86 12.74 6.90
N LYS A 15 3.95 11.92 7.44
CA LYS A 15 4.28 10.57 7.89
C LYS A 15 4.84 9.72 6.74
N GLY A 16 4.21 9.78 5.57
CA GLY A 16 4.67 9.08 4.37
C GLY A 16 6.08 9.49 3.97
N LYS A 17 6.41 10.78 3.99
CA LYS A 17 7.78 11.27 3.74
C LYS A 17 8.77 10.74 4.75
N LYS A 18 8.44 10.76 6.05
CA LYS A 18 9.33 10.26 7.11
C LYS A 18 9.63 8.78 6.97
N VAL A 19 8.61 7.97 6.65
CA VAL A 19 8.75 6.52 6.50
C VAL A 19 9.51 6.16 5.21
N THR A 20 9.26 6.88 4.11
CA THR A 20 9.84 6.55 2.79
C THR A 20 11.14 7.28 2.47
N GLY A 21 11.51 8.32 3.24
CA GLY A 21 12.64 9.22 2.93
C GLY A 21 12.40 10.14 1.73
N LEU A 22 11.19 10.17 1.18
CA LEU A 22 10.86 10.92 -0.03
C LEU A 22 10.67 12.42 0.27
N LYS A 23 11.23 13.26 -0.60
CA LYS A 23 11.26 14.72 -0.39
C LYS A 23 9.97 15.43 -0.80
N THR A 24 9.19 14.87 -1.74
CA THR A 24 8.05 15.57 -2.34
C THR A 24 6.73 14.88 -2.07
N ASN A 25 5.66 15.65 -1.92
CA ASN A 25 4.29 15.12 -1.78
C ASN A 25 3.94 14.24 -2.99
N LYS A 26 4.32 14.68 -4.19
CA LYS A 26 4.11 13.93 -5.44
C LYS A 26 4.77 12.55 -5.40
N SER A 27 6.03 12.47 -4.96
CA SER A 27 6.74 11.20 -4.89
C SER A 27 6.11 10.26 -3.87
N VAL A 28 5.65 10.78 -2.72
CA VAL A 28 4.96 9.97 -1.71
C VAL A 28 3.65 9.41 -2.26
N VAL A 29 2.86 10.24 -2.95
CA VAL A 29 1.59 9.80 -3.56
C VAL A 29 1.82 8.79 -4.68
N ASP A 30 2.81 9.03 -5.56
CA ASP A 30 3.16 8.09 -6.64
C ASP A 30 3.63 6.74 -6.08
N PHE A 31 4.48 6.77 -5.05
CA PHE A 31 4.95 5.57 -4.36
C PHE A 31 3.80 4.80 -3.71
N ALA A 32 2.91 5.50 -2.99
CA ALA A 32 1.76 4.88 -2.33
C ALA A 32 0.81 4.20 -3.33
N LEU A 33 0.56 4.82 -4.49
CA LEU A 33 -0.28 4.23 -5.55
C LEU A 33 0.37 2.99 -6.16
N LYS A 34 1.68 3.02 -6.40
CA LYS A 34 2.42 1.85 -6.89
C LYS A 34 2.39 0.69 -5.90
N GLU A 35 2.61 0.97 -4.61
CA GLU A 35 2.56 -0.05 -3.57
C GLU A 35 1.16 -0.63 -3.39
N LEU A 36 0.11 0.20 -3.50
CA LEU A 36 -1.28 -0.28 -3.49
C LEU A 36 -1.54 -1.29 -4.62
N ILE A 37 -1.13 -0.97 -5.85
CA ILE A 37 -1.27 -1.85 -7.00
C ILE A 37 -0.43 -3.12 -6.81
N ARG A 38 0.81 -2.98 -6.31
CA ARG A 38 1.69 -4.13 -6.02
C ARG A 38 1.06 -5.07 -5.01
N HIS A 39 0.51 -4.54 -3.92
CA HIS A 39 -0.20 -5.33 -2.90
C HIS A 39 -1.47 -6.00 -3.46
N SER A 40 -2.24 -5.29 -4.28
CA SER A 40 -3.44 -5.87 -4.92
C SER A 40 -3.08 -7.02 -5.86
N ASN A 41 -2.01 -6.88 -6.64
CA ASN A 41 -1.56 -7.92 -7.57
C ASN A 41 -0.98 -9.13 -6.83
N GLN A 42 -0.27 -8.91 -5.72
CA GLN A 42 0.21 -10.00 -4.87
C GLN A 42 -0.94 -10.77 -4.23
N LYS A 43 -1.96 -10.08 -3.73
CA LYS A 43 -3.19 -10.73 -3.24
C LYS A 43 -3.86 -11.54 -4.34
N ARG A 44 -3.96 -11.01 -5.55
CA ARG A 44 -4.53 -11.73 -6.69
C ARG A 44 -3.71 -12.95 -7.12
N ILE A 45 -2.37 -12.89 -7.05
CA ILE A 45 -1.52 -14.07 -7.28
C ILE A 45 -1.73 -15.10 -6.17
N LEU A 46 -1.80 -14.67 -4.91
CA LEU A 46 -2.10 -15.55 -3.78
C LEU A 46 -3.50 -16.14 -3.89
N GLU A 47 -4.51 -15.39 -4.32
CA GLU A 47 -5.87 -15.87 -4.58
C GLU A 47 -5.89 -16.92 -5.70
N LEU A 48 -5.14 -16.69 -6.79
CA LEU A 48 -5.01 -17.66 -7.89
C LEU A 48 -4.24 -18.93 -7.47
N LEU A 49 -3.24 -18.81 -6.59
CA LEU A 49 -2.53 -19.96 -6.00
C LEU A 49 -3.36 -20.69 -4.93
N ASN A 50 -4.23 -19.99 -4.21
CA ASN A 50 -5.01 -20.49 -3.07
C ASN A 50 -6.44 -20.88 -3.41
N ASN A 51 -6.78 -21.07 -4.70
CA ASN A 51 -8.03 -21.73 -5.09
C ASN A 51 -8.21 -23.13 -4.48
N ASP A 52 -7.18 -23.67 -3.80
CA ASP A 52 -7.28 -24.94 -3.08
C ASP A 52 -7.45 -24.85 -1.54
N ARG A 53 -7.12 -23.77 -0.80
CA ARG A 53 -7.26 -23.80 0.68
C ARG A 53 -7.52 -22.47 1.40
N ASP A 54 -8.61 -22.50 2.18
CA ASP A 54 -9.09 -21.67 3.30
C ASP A 54 -8.46 -20.29 3.57
N PHE A 55 -9.29 -19.26 3.44
CA PHE A 55 -9.00 -17.84 3.58
C PHE A 55 -8.82 -17.33 5.03
N SER A 56 -9.04 -18.17 6.05
CA SER A 56 -9.01 -17.75 7.46
C SER A 56 -7.59 -17.47 7.99
N VAL A 57 -6.56 -18.09 7.40
CA VAL A 57 -5.19 -18.03 7.92
C VAL A 57 -4.44 -16.77 7.45
N ILE A 58 -4.67 -16.29 6.22
CA ILE A 58 -3.86 -15.23 5.60
C ILE A 58 -4.19 -13.84 6.16
N ALA A 59 -5.45 -13.61 6.56
CA ALA A 59 -5.88 -12.35 7.16
C ALA A 59 -5.14 -12.07 8.49
N GLN A 60 -4.85 -13.11 9.29
CA GLN A 60 -4.13 -12.98 10.56
C GLN A 60 -2.65 -12.61 10.37
N TYR A 61 -1.95 -13.20 9.39
CA TYR A 61 -0.54 -12.86 9.11
C TYR A 61 -0.35 -11.42 8.63
N THR A 62 -1.34 -10.87 7.93
CA THR A 62 -1.26 -9.49 7.43
C THR A 62 -1.44 -8.47 8.55
N GLN A 63 -2.27 -8.77 9.55
CA GLN A 63 -2.42 -7.93 10.75
C GLN A 63 -1.16 -7.99 11.65
N LEU A 64 -0.42 -9.11 11.65
CA LEU A 64 0.78 -9.26 12.48
C LEU A 64 2.00 -8.46 11.98
N LYS A 65 2.08 -8.13 10.68
CA LYS A 65 3.24 -7.40 10.10
C LYS A 65 3.12 -5.88 10.09
N ILE A 66 1.95 -5.33 10.43
CA ILE A 66 1.74 -3.87 10.46
C ILE A 66 2.04 -3.29 11.86
N VAL A 67 2.29 -4.13 12.87
CA VAL A 67 2.48 -3.73 14.28
C VAL A 67 3.84 -4.20 14.85
N ALA A 68 4.78 -4.61 14.01
CA ALA A 68 6.15 -4.97 14.41
C ALA A 68 7.17 -4.00 13.82
#